data_AF-A0A7X6PNM5-F1
#
_entry.id   AF-A0A7X6PNM5-F1
#
_cell.length_a   1.000
_cell.length_b   1.000
_cell.length_c   1.000
_cell.angle_alpha   90.00
_cell.angle_beta   90.00
_cell.angle_gamma   90.00
#
_symmetry.space_group_name_H-M   'P 1'
#
loop_
_entity.id
_entity.type
_entity.pdbx_description
1 polymer ?
#
loop_
_entity_poly.entity_id
_entity_poly.type
_entity_poly.pdbx_seq_one_letter_code
_entity_poly.pdbx_strand_id
1 'polypeptide(L)'
;TTPIGTVFYTGDFKVDYTPTTVDPIELGKIAELGNNGILALISESTNAEVPGHSLSECEVGKAFKEIFSEAKGRIIVATFSSNVFRLQQVITAAEERGRKVLILGRSMLNVFEAAKSLGYLVYQPSTIIDMQSLDSLPPEEVVILATGSQGEPMSALSRLAFSEHRSTEIMEGDTVILSSSMIPGNEEAIFRVVNQLFMKGAEVIHESLSEVHASGHACQDELKQIITLTRPHYFIPSHGEFRMLYRHAELASRMGIPHERIILLKNGDILEFREGGQAVFSGYTEGAGVLIDGSGMGDVDEYVLRDRLRLADEGVVSITIVIDEAANRLYGDPVVQAKGFIYESDMNHVINLCQDKVRDIAEELWEKKKPLVSHMTSEGVRDKIQKTLFDYSRRRPVIMVSVVRI
;
A
#
# COMPACT_ATOMS: atom_id res chain seq x y z
N THR A 1 -21.83 20.95 14.61
CA THR A 1 -21.85 22.17 15.45
C THR A 1 -21.79 21.78 16.91
N THR A 2 -21.06 22.53 17.73
CA THR A 2 -20.97 22.36 19.18
C THR A 2 -21.38 23.67 19.88
N PRO A 3 -21.55 23.69 21.20
CA PRO A 3 -21.81 24.93 21.94
C PRO A 3 -20.70 25.99 21.81
N ILE A 4 -19.46 25.58 21.53
CA ILE A 4 -18.30 26.49 21.40
C ILE A 4 -18.17 27.06 19.99
N GLY A 5 -18.65 26.33 18.98
CA GLY A 5 -18.64 26.78 17.59
C GLY A 5 -18.81 25.67 16.57
N THR A 6 -18.66 26.02 15.30
CA THR A 6 -18.77 25.07 14.19
C THR A 6 -17.39 24.58 13.77
N VAL A 7 -17.18 23.27 13.82
CA VAL A 7 -16.04 22.60 13.18
C VAL A 7 -16.50 22.08 11.84
N PHE A 8 -15.80 22.45 10.77
CA PHE A 8 -16.04 21.92 9.43
C PHE A 8 -14.93 20.92 9.10
N TYR A 9 -15.31 19.68 8.87
CA TYR A 9 -14.40 18.63 8.39
C TYR A 9 -14.70 18.36 6.92
N THR A 10 -13.70 18.50 6.06
CA THR A 10 -13.90 18.33 4.61
C THR A 10 -14.20 16.88 4.23
N GLY A 11 -13.71 15.91 5.02
CA GLY A 11 -13.46 14.57 4.49
C GLY A 11 -12.44 14.60 3.36
N ASP A 12 -12.37 13.52 2.60
CA ASP A 12 -11.64 13.48 1.33
C ASP A 12 -12.54 14.07 0.24
N PHE A 13 -12.03 15.00 -0.55
CA PHE A 13 -12.78 15.74 -1.54
C PHE A 13 -11.92 16.16 -2.73
N LYS A 14 -12.60 16.42 -3.84
CA LYS A 14 -12.14 17.32 -4.89
C LYS A 14 -13.27 18.26 -5.28
N VAL A 15 -12.96 19.35 -5.96
CA VAL A 15 -13.96 20.23 -6.56
C VAL A 15 -14.06 19.90 -8.05
N ASP A 16 -14.92 18.94 -8.35
CA ASP A 16 -15.30 18.63 -9.73
C ASP A 16 -16.57 19.43 -10.10
N TYR A 17 -16.45 20.32 -11.08
CA TYR A 17 -17.56 21.13 -11.59
C TYR A 17 -18.43 20.39 -12.61
N THR A 18 -17.91 19.31 -13.20
CA THR A 18 -18.56 18.51 -14.22
C THR A 18 -18.46 17.02 -13.87
N PRO A 19 -18.89 16.59 -12.67
CA PRO A 19 -18.93 15.18 -12.32
C PRO A 19 -19.87 14.40 -13.26
N THR A 20 -19.65 13.10 -13.40
CA THR A 20 -20.38 12.28 -14.37
C THR A 20 -21.70 11.73 -13.87
N THR A 21 -21.74 11.17 -12.65
CA THR A 21 -22.94 10.46 -12.15
C THR A 21 -23.47 10.97 -10.82
N VAL A 22 -22.86 12.01 -10.26
CA VAL A 22 -23.29 12.68 -9.02
C VAL A 22 -23.40 14.18 -9.25
N ASP A 23 -24.10 14.86 -8.36
CA ASP A 23 -24.17 16.31 -8.39
C ASP A 23 -22.81 16.93 -8.02
N PRO A 24 -22.48 18.11 -8.59
CA PRO A 24 -21.31 18.88 -8.16
C PRO A 24 -21.35 19.17 -6.66
N ILE A 25 -20.16 19.34 -6.08
CA ILE A 25 -20.01 19.76 -4.69
C ILE A 25 -20.82 21.05 -4.39
N GLU A 26 -21.54 21.07 -3.27
CA GLU A 26 -22.41 22.18 -2.86
C GLU A 26 -21.62 23.40 -2.34
N LEU A 27 -20.81 24.06 -3.19
CA LEU A 27 -19.96 25.19 -2.79
C LEU A 27 -20.74 26.35 -2.15
N GLY A 28 -21.97 26.61 -2.62
CA GLY A 28 -22.82 27.68 -2.06
C GLY A 28 -23.16 27.45 -0.58
N LYS A 29 -23.44 26.19 -0.22
CA LYS A 29 -23.73 25.79 1.16
C LYS A 29 -22.48 25.85 2.05
N ILE A 30 -21.32 25.48 1.50
CA ILE A 30 -20.03 25.65 2.19
C ILE A 30 -19.76 27.15 2.46
N ALA A 31 -20.03 28.01 1.48
CA ALA A 31 -19.88 29.46 1.63
C ALA A 31 -20.83 30.05 2.68
N GLU A 32 -22.07 29.57 2.72
CA GLU A 32 -23.08 29.94 3.73
C GLU A 32 -22.62 29.55 5.14
N LEU A 33 -22.09 28.33 5.32
CA LEU A 33 -21.49 27.90 6.59
C LEU A 33 -20.32 28.80 6.98
N GLY A 34 -19.46 29.18 6.03
CA GLY A 34 -18.38 30.14 6.28
C GLY A 34 -18.88 31.54 6.67
N ASN A 35 -20.00 32.00 6.11
CA ASN A 35 -20.64 33.27 6.51
C ASN A 35 -21.18 33.23 7.94
N ASN A 36 -21.64 32.07 8.39
CA ASN A 36 -22.12 31.84 9.76
C ASN A 36 -20.98 31.70 10.79
N GLY A 37 -19.72 31.68 10.33
CA GLY A 37 -18.54 31.54 11.16
C GLY A 37 -18.15 30.09 11.43
N ILE A 38 -16.95 29.72 10.99
CA ILE A 38 -16.33 28.41 11.25
C ILE A 38 -15.22 28.59 12.28
N LEU A 39 -15.35 27.91 13.42
CA LEU A 39 -14.34 27.91 14.48
C LEU A 39 -13.06 27.21 14.00
N ALA A 40 -13.19 26.02 13.42
CA ALA A 40 -12.05 25.26 12.91
C ALA A 40 -12.39 24.56 11.59
N LEU A 41 -11.48 24.66 10.62
CA LEU A 41 -11.47 23.83 9.43
C LEU A 41 -10.47 22.70 9.61
N ILE A 42 -10.95 21.46 9.54
CA ILE A 42 -10.13 20.26 9.42
C ILE A 42 -10.17 19.86 7.94
N SER A 43 -9.05 19.97 7.24
CA SER A 43 -8.99 19.79 5.77
C SER A 43 -8.05 18.66 5.39
N GLU A 44 -8.40 17.85 4.40
CA GLU A 44 -7.46 16.87 3.83
C GLU A 44 -6.23 17.55 3.22
N SER A 45 -5.10 16.85 3.14
CA SER A 45 -3.82 17.42 2.69
C SER A 45 -3.12 16.58 1.64
N THR A 46 -3.73 15.47 1.20
CA THR A 46 -3.12 14.44 0.34
C THR A 46 -2.35 15.03 -0.84
N ASN A 47 -2.96 16.00 -1.54
CA ASN A 47 -2.40 16.66 -2.72
C ASN A 47 -2.00 18.13 -2.48
N ALA A 48 -1.70 18.52 -1.24
CA ALA A 48 -1.27 19.89 -0.91
C ALA A 48 0.03 20.31 -1.62
N GLU A 49 0.83 19.36 -2.09
CA GLU A 49 2.06 19.60 -2.86
C GLU A 49 1.82 19.73 -4.37
N VAL A 50 0.62 19.41 -4.85
CA VAL A 50 0.26 19.40 -6.27
C VAL A 50 -0.35 20.76 -6.64
N PRO A 51 0.31 21.57 -7.50
CA PRO A 51 -0.24 22.85 -7.92
C PRO A 51 -1.44 22.68 -8.86
N GLY A 52 -2.24 23.73 -9.01
CA GLY A 52 -3.36 23.74 -9.96
C GLY A 52 -4.63 23.09 -9.42
N HIS A 53 -5.43 22.56 -10.35
CA HIS A 53 -6.71 21.89 -10.11
C HIS A 53 -6.62 20.41 -10.49
N SER A 54 -7.37 19.57 -9.78
CA SER A 54 -7.60 18.18 -10.16
C SER A 54 -8.37 18.08 -11.48
N LEU A 55 -8.11 17.02 -12.24
CA LEU A 55 -8.83 16.73 -13.48
C LEU A 55 -10.27 16.31 -13.18
N SER A 56 -11.23 16.78 -13.98
CA SER A 56 -12.63 16.35 -13.88
C SER A 56 -12.80 14.91 -14.36
N GLU A 57 -13.70 14.15 -13.74
CA GLU A 57 -14.07 12.84 -14.26
C GLU A 57 -14.65 12.93 -15.68
N CYS A 58 -15.26 14.05 -16.09
CA CYS A 58 -15.77 14.21 -17.45
C CYS A 58 -14.67 14.14 -18.51
N GLU A 59 -13.52 14.77 -18.27
CA GLU A 59 -12.37 14.75 -19.19
C GLU A 59 -11.80 13.34 -19.30
N VAL A 60 -11.72 12.61 -18.18
CA VAL A 60 -11.35 11.19 -18.19
C VAL A 60 -12.30 10.39 -19.08
N GLY A 61 -13.61 10.64 -18.97
CA GLY A 61 -14.62 10.04 -19.84
C GLY A 61 -14.40 10.32 -21.34
N LYS A 62 -13.93 11.52 -21.71
CA LYS A 62 -13.58 11.85 -23.11
C LYS A 62 -12.37 11.06 -23.59
N ALA A 63 -11.31 10.99 -22.79
CA ALA A 63 -10.13 10.18 -23.10
C ALA A 63 -10.51 8.70 -23.30
N PHE A 64 -11.39 8.15 -22.44
CA PHE A 64 -11.91 6.79 -22.63
C PHE A 64 -12.65 6.62 -23.97
N LYS A 65 -13.49 7.58 -24.38
CA LYS A 65 -14.21 7.51 -25.66
C LYS A 65 -13.28 7.53 -26.88
N GLU A 66 -12.19 8.29 -26.80
CA GLU A 66 -11.16 8.36 -27.84
C GLU A 66 -10.41 7.03 -27.92
N ILE A 67 -9.86 6.55 -26.80
CA ILE A 67 -9.11 5.29 -26.74
C ILE A 67 -9.98 4.11 -27.21
N PHE A 68 -11.24 4.04 -26.78
CA PHE A 68 -12.16 2.97 -27.19
C PHE A 68 -12.50 3.01 -28.68
N SER A 69 -12.39 4.20 -29.31
CA SER A 69 -12.59 4.38 -30.75
C SER A 69 -11.40 3.91 -31.57
N GLU A 70 -10.18 4.07 -31.04
CA GLU A 70 -8.94 3.81 -31.75
C GLU A 70 -8.43 2.37 -31.56
N ALA A 71 -8.75 1.76 -30.42
CA ALA A 71 -8.33 0.41 -30.08
C ALA A 71 -8.87 -0.62 -31.07
N LYS A 72 -7.96 -1.34 -31.73
CA LYS A 72 -8.30 -2.36 -32.75
C LYS A 72 -8.52 -3.76 -32.15
N GLY A 73 -7.98 -4.01 -30.96
CA GLY A 73 -8.09 -5.28 -30.25
C GLY A 73 -8.94 -5.16 -28.99
N ARG A 74 -8.66 -6.04 -28.01
CA ARG A 74 -9.29 -5.99 -26.69
C ARG A 74 -8.78 -4.79 -25.93
N ILE A 75 -9.63 -4.26 -25.06
CA ILE A 75 -9.25 -3.19 -24.13
C ILE A 75 -9.25 -3.75 -22.72
N ILE A 76 -8.14 -3.61 -22.00
CA ILE A 76 -8.03 -4.03 -20.60
C ILE A 76 -7.90 -2.76 -19.75
N VAL A 77 -8.90 -2.46 -18.94
CA VAL A 77 -8.89 -1.30 -18.04
C VAL A 77 -8.62 -1.76 -16.62
N ALA A 78 -7.46 -1.40 -16.09
CA ALA A 78 -7.12 -1.64 -14.69
C ALA A 78 -7.35 -0.37 -13.87
N THR A 79 -8.16 -0.48 -12.82
CA THR A 79 -8.49 0.64 -11.92
C THR A 79 -8.73 0.15 -10.48
N PHE A 80 -8.86 1.08 -9.54
CA PHE A 80 -9.31 0.78 -8.19
C PHE A 80 -10.75 0.27 -8.22
N SER A 81 -10.99 -0.89 -7.58
CA SER A 81 -12.32 -1.50 -7.54
C SER A 81 -13.37 -0.63 -6.87
N SER A 82 -12.97 0.21 -5.92
CA SER A 82 -13.83 1.15 -5.22
C SER A 82 -14.26 2.36 -6.05
N ASN A 83 -13.65 2.61 -7.22
CA ASN A 83 -14.02 3.76 -8.06
C ASN A 83 -15.22 3.43 -8.96
N VAL A 84 -16.41 3.44 -8.37
CA VAL A 84 -17.68 3.12 -9.06
C VAL A 84 -17.94 4.07 -10.25
N PHE A 85 -17.52 5.34 -10.16
CA PHE A 85 -17.59 6.30 -11.27
C PHE A 85 -16.84 5.79 -12.50
N ARG A 86 -15.61 5.31 -12.30
CA ARG A 86 -14.80 4.75 -13.37
C ARG A 86 -15.40 3.49 -13.96
N LEU A 87 -15.96 2.61 -13.11
CA LEU A 87 -16.67 1.41 -13.58
C LEU A 87 -17.83 1.82 -14.52
N GLN A 88 -18.66 2.78 -14.11
CA GLN A 88 -19.76 3.27 -14.94
C GLN A 88 -19.25 3.85 -16.27
N GLN A 89 -18.21 4.69 -16.24
CA GLN A 89 -17.63 5.28 -17.45
C GLN A 89 -17.15 4.24 -18.45
N VAL A 90 -16.44 3.22 -17.96
CA VAL A 90 -15.93 2.13 -18.80
C VAL A 90 -17.09 1.33 -19.39
N ILE A 91 -18.12 1.02 -18.60
CA ILE A 91 -19.29 0.30 -19.08
C ILE A 91 -20.03 1.13 -20.14
N THR A 92 -20.26 2.41 -19.90
CA THR A 92 -20.89 3.32 -20.87
C THR A 92 -20.08 3.42 -22.15
N ALA A 93 -18.75 3.57 -22.07
CA ALA A 93 -17.88 3.62 -23.24
C ALA A 93 -17.90 2.30 -24.04
N ALA A 94 -17.99 1.16 -23.34
CA ALA A 94 -18.15 -0.15 -23.98
C ALA A 94 -19.48 -0.23 -24.75
N GLU A 95 -20.60 0.16 -24.12
CA GLU A 95 -21.93 0.16 -24.76
C GLU A 95 -21.99 1.06 -25.99
N GLU A 96 -21.44 2.27 -25.91
CA GLU A 96 -21.38 3.22 -27.04
C GLU A 96 -20.61 2.66 -28.24
N ARG A 97 -19.68 1.71 -28.02
CA ARG A 97 -18.89 1.06 -29.06
C ARG A 97 -19.32 -0.38 -29.36
N GLY A 98 -20.45 -0.82 -28.82
CA GLY A 98 -20.96 -2.18 -29.02
C GLY A 98 -20.10 -3.28 -28.40
N ARG A 99 -19.22 -2.92 -27.45
CA ARG A 99 -18.33 -3.86 -26.77
C ARG A 99 -19.01 -4.46 -25.54
N LYS A 100 -18.58 -5.67 -25.19
CA LYS A 100 -18.97 -6.44 -24.01
C LYS A 100 -17.90 -6.31 -22.93
N VAL A 101 -18.33 -6.33 -21.66
CA VAL A 101 -17.48 -6.09 -20.52
C VAL A 101 -17.36 -7.36 -19.68
N LEU A 102 -16.14 -7.86 -19.53
CA LEU A 102 -15.78 -8.91 -18.59
C LEU A 102 -15.16 -8.27 -17.34
N ILE A 103 -15.69 -8.61 -16.17
CA ILE A 103 -15.14 -8.12 -14.89
C ILE A 103 -14.23 -9.18 -14.27
N LEU A 104 -12.95 -8.84 -14.10
CA LEU A 104 -11.93 -9.71 -13.54
C LEU A 104 -11.42 -9.20 -12.19
N GLY A 105 -11.54 -10.09 -11.20
CA GLY A 105 -11.05 -9.88 -9.83
C GLY A 105 -12.17 -9.87 -8.80
N ARG A 106 -11.97 -10.62 -7.71
CA ARG A 106 -12.99 -10.79 -6.65
C ARG A 106 -13.43 -9.47 -6.04
N SER A 107 -12.49 -8.56 -5.75
CA SER A 107 -12.81 -7.24 -5.19
C SER A 107 -13.66 -6.41 -6.16
N MET A 108 -13.31 -6.40 -7.45
CA MET A 108 -14.07 -5.69 -8.48
C MET A 108 -15.49 -6.23 -8.62
N LEU A 109 -15.66 -7.56 -8.65
CA LEU A 109 -16.98 -8.20 -8.70
C LEU A 109 -17.83 -7.86 -7.46
N ASN A 110 -17.24 -7.90 -6.27
CA ASN A 110 -17.96 -7.56 -5.03
C ASN A 110 -18.45 -6.10 -5.05
N VAL A 111 -17.60 -5.16 -5.45
CA VAL A 111 -18.00 -3.74 -5.54
C VAL A 111 -19.03 -3.52 -6.64
N PHE A 112 -18.87 -4.18 -7.79
CA PHE A 112 -19.84 -4.12 -8.88
C PHE A 112 -21.24 -4.59 -8.44
N GLU A 113 -21.36 -5.75 -7.79
CA GLU A 113 -22.66 -6.24 -7.30
C GLU A 113 -23.26 -5.35 -6.21
N ALA A 114 -22.43 -4.81 -5.31
CA ALA A 114 -22.89 -3.85 -4.30
C ALA A 114 -23.42 -2.56 -4.96
N ALA A 115 -22.65 -1.97 -5.88
CA ALA A 115 -23.02 -0.74 -6.58
C ALA A 115 -24.28 -0.92 -7.44
N LYS A 116 -24.41 -2.07 -8.10
CA LYS A 116 -25.63 -2.48 -8.82
C LYS A 116 -26.83 -2.57 -7.88
N SER A 117 -26.69 -3.20 -6.71
CA SER A 117 -27.80 -3.34 -5.75
C SER A 117 -28.29 -2.00 -5.19
N LEU A 118 -27.38 -1.02 -5.11
CA LEU A 118 -27.65 0.34 -4.64
C LEU A 118 -28.10 1.31 -5.75
N GLY A 119 -28.11 0.85 -7.01
CA GLY A 119 -28.53 1.66 -8.15
C GLY A 119 -27.49 2.67 -8.65
N TYR A 120 -26.22 2.51 -8.30
CA TYR A 120 -25.14 3.38 -8.79
C TYR A 120 -24.66 3.06 -10.20
N LEU A 121 -25.04 1.88 -10.73
CA LEU A 121 -24.67 1.43 -12.07
C LEU A 121 -25.90 1.32 -12.96
N VAL A 122 -25.84 1.97 -14.12
CA VAL A 122 -26.84 1.93 -15.19
C VAL A 122 -26.19 1.29 -16.42
N TYR A 123 -26.67 0.12 -16.79
CA TYR A 123 -26.13 -0.67 -17.91
C TYR A 123 -27.16 -1.64 -18.46
N GLN A 124 -26.99 -2.07 -19.70
CA GLN A 124 -27.78 -3.12 -20.32
C GLN A 124 -27.31 -4.49 -19.80
N PRO A 125 -28.19 -5.40 -19.37
CA PRO A 125 -27.78 -6.70 -18.85
C PRO A 125 -26.91 -7.52 -19.82
N SER A 126 -27.10 -7.33 -21.14
CA SER A 126 -26.32 -8.00 -22.18
C SER A 126 -24.90 -7.44 -22.35
N THR A 127 -24.56 -6.33 -21.71
CA THR A 127 -23.22 -5.71 -21.76
C THR A 127 -22.23 -6.50 -20.95
N ILE A 128 -22.63 -7.02 -19.79
CA ILE A 128 -21.75 -7.78 -18.91
C ILE A 128 -21.76 -9.25 -19.34
N ILE A 129 -20.57 -9.81 -19.54
CA ILE A 129 -20.39 -11.20 -19.94
C ILE A 129 -19.64 -11.99 -18.87
N ASP A 130 -19.78 -13.30 -18.92
CA ASP A 130 -18.97 -14.23 -18.14
C ASP A 130 -17.68 -14.61 -18.88
N MET A 131 -16.80 -15.29 -18.15
CA MET A 131 -15.52 -15.77 -18.67
C MET A 131 -15.70 -16.78 -19.82
N GLN A 132 -16.80 -17.55 -19.83
CA GLN A 132 -17.05 -18.62 -20.79
C GLN A 132 -17.42 -18.07 -22.17
N SER A 133 -18.01 -16.88 -22.18
CA SER A 133 -18.38 -16.14 -23.39
C SER A 133 -17.20 -15.38 -24.02
N LEU A 134 -16.04 -15.34 -23.38
CA LEU A 134 -14.90 -14.55 -23.87
C LEU A 134 -14.37 -15.08 -25.21
N ASP A 135 -14.19 -16.39 -25.34
CA ASP A 135 -13.56 -17.02 -26.51
C ASP A 135 -14.48 -17.01 -27.76
N SER A 136 -15.78 -16.72 -27.59
CA SER A 136 -16.75 -16.66 -28.69
C SER A 136 -16.91 -15.26 -29.29
N LEU A 137 -16.30 -14.24 -28.69
CA LEU A 137 -16.40 -12.86 -29.13
C LEU A 137 -15.14 -12.42 -29.90
N PRO A 138 -15.29 -11.58 -30.94
CA PRO A 138 -14.15 -10.92 -31.58
C PRO A 138 -13.37 -10.05 -30.58
N PRO A 139 -12.02 -9.98 -30.66
CA PRO A 139 -11.20 -9.15 -29.78
C PRO A 139 -11.66 -7.68 -29.67
N GLU A 140 -12.04 -7.08 -30.79
CA GLU A 140 -12.53 -5.71 -30.90
C GLU A 140 -13.88 -5.47 -30.22
N GLU A 141 -14.61 -6.53 -29.85
CA GLU A 141 -15.87 -6.44 -29.11
C GLU A 141 -15.68 -6.62 -27.60
N VAL A 142 -14.44 -6.76 -27.12
CA VAL A 142 -14.17 -7.13 -25.71
C VAL A 142 -13.48 -5.99 -24.94
N VAL A 143 -14.01 -5.75 -23.74
CA VAL A 143 -13.41 -4.92 -22.69
C VAL A 143 -13.27 -5.77 -21.43
N ILE A 144 -12.10 -5.71 -20.79
CA ILE A 144 -11.81 -6.40 -19.54
C ILE A 144 -11.59 -5.34 -18.45
N LEU A 145 -12.49 -5.28 -17.46
CA LEU A 145 -12.32 -4.49 -16.25
C LEU A 145 -11.56 -5.31 -15.20
N ALA A 146 -10.32 -4.95 -14.91
CA ALA A 146 -9.43 -5.73 -14.05
C ALA A 146 -9.03 -4.98 -12.76
N THR A 147 -8.83 -5.72 -11.67
CA THR A 147 -8.03 -5.23 -10.54
C THR A 147 -6.54 -5.29 -10.85
N GLY A 148 -5.72 -4.61 -10.03
CA GLY A 148 -4.26 -4.74 -10.10
C GLY A 148 -3.52 -3.54 -10.63
N SER A 149 -4.13 -2.36 -10.56
CA SER A 149 -3.53 -1.15 -11.12
C SER A 149 -2.30 -0.67 -10.32
N GLN A 150 -2.03 -1.25 -9.15
CA GLN A 150 -0.85 -0.99 -8.32
C GLN A 150 0.22 -2.09 -8.42
N GLY A 151 0.10 -3.01 -9.38
CA GLY A 151 1.10 -4.06 -9.59
C GLY A 151 1.07 -5.18 -8.55
N GLU A 152 -0.03 -5.32 -7.80
CA GLU A 152 -0.14 -6.35 -6.76
C GLU A 152 0.01 -7.75 -7.39
N PRO A 153 0.92 -8.62 -6.92
CA PRO A 153 1.29 -9.84 -7.64
C PRO A 153 0.12 -10.78 -7.97
N MET A 154 -0.84 -10.90 -7.05
CA MET A 154 -1.99 -11.81 -7.19
C MET A 154 -3.23 -11.17 -7.81
N SER A 155 -3.13 -9.93 -8.28
CA SER A 155 -4.23 -9.21 -8.92
C SER A 155 -4.54 -9.75 -10.32
N ALA A 156 -5.69 -9.35 -10.87
CA ALA A 156 -6.10 -9.79 -12.21
C ALA A 156 -5.09 -9.34 -13.27
N LEU A 157 -4.75 -8.04 -13.31
CA LEU A 157 -3.82 -7.50 -14.31
C LEU A 157 -2.44 -8.15 -14.23
N SER A 158 -1.86 -8.28 -13.03
CA SER A 158 -0.55 -8.93 -12.88
C SER A 158 -0.58 -10.35 -13.41
N ARG A 159 -1.60 -11.15 -13.06
CA ARG A 159 -1.71 -12.52 -13.55
C ARG A 159 -1.91 -12.60 -15.06
N LEU A 160 -2.58 -11.62 -15.68
CA LEU A 160 -2.67 -11.52 -17.14
C LEU A 160 -1.31 -11.22 -17.77
N ALA A 161 -0.57 -10.25 -17.20
CA ALA A 161 0.74 -9.84 -17.68
C ALA A 161 1.79 -10.97 -17.62
N PHE A 162 1.73 -11.81 -16.58
CA PHE A 162 2.65 -12.94 -16.40
C PHE A 162 2.13 -14.29 -16.98
N SER A 163 1.01 -14.30 -17.71
CA SER A 163 0.34 -15.54 -18.20
C SER A 163 0.03 -16.57 -17.09
N GLU A 164 -0.27 -16.09 -15.88
CA GLU A 164 -0.64 -16.92 -14.72
C GLU A 164 -2.16 -16.96 -14.48
N HIS A 165 -2.93 -16.24 -15.30
CA HIS A 165 -4.39 -16.26 -15.24
C HIS A 165 -4.91 -17.51 -15.99
N ARG A 166 -5.80 -18.27 -15.34
CA ARG A 166 -6.17 -19.63 -15.79
C ARG A 166 -6.94 -19.67 -17.11
N SER A 167 -7.55 -18.56 -17.50
CA SER A 167 -8.59 -18.54 -18.54
C SER A 167 -8.34 -17.51 -19.65
N THR A 168 -7.37 -16.62 -19.50
CA THR A 168 -7.02 -15.64 -20.55
C THR A 168 -5.63 -15.07 -20.28
N GLU A 169 -4.99 -14.53 -21.30
CA GLU A 169 -3.67 -13.91 -21.24
C GLU A 169 -3.64 -12.66 -22.13
N ILE A 170 -2.61 -11.83 -21.96
CA ILE A 170 -2.37 -10.68 -22.84
C ILE A 170 -1.90 -11.18 -24.21
N MET A 171 -2.50 -10.62 -25.26
CA MET A 171 -2.23 -10.90 -26.66
C MET A 171 -1.63 -9.67 -27.35
N GLU A 172 -0.89 -9.88 -28.43
CA GLU A 172 -0.35 -8.80 -29.25
C GLU A 172 -1.49 -7.94 -29.82
N GLY A 173 -1.37 -6.62 -29.70
CA GLY A 173 -2.40 -5.66 -30.14
C GLY A 173 -3.50 -5.38 -29.12
N ASP A 174 -3.44 -5.97 -27.91
CA ASP A 174 -4.25 -5.52 -26.79
C ASP A 174 -3.88 -4.09 -26.37
N THR A 175 -4.89 -3.30 -25.97
CA THR A 175 -4.68 -1.98 -25.35
C THR A 175 -4.96 -2.06 -23.86
N VAL A 176 -3.97 -1.77 -23.03
CA VAL A 176 -4.07 -1.79 -21.57
C VAL A 176 -4.07 -0.37 -21.02
N ILE A 177 -5.12 0.01 -20.30
CA ILE A 177 -5.30 1.31 -19.67
C ILE A 177 -5.09 1.15 -18.16
N LEU A 178 -4.04 1.77 -17.63
CA LEU A 178 -3.81 1.91 -16.19
C LEU A 178 -4.48 3.19 -15.70
N SER A 179 -5.72 3.06 -15.24
CA SER A 179 -6.61 4.16 -14.88
C SER A 179 -6.50 4.54 -13.38
N SER A 180 -5.28 4.54 -12.86
CA SER A 180 -4.94 4.94 -11.49
C SER A 180 -3.61 5.67 -11.44
N SER A 181 -3.47 6.59 -10.48
CA SER A 181 -2.17 7.12 -10.08
C SER A 181 -1.33 6.08 -9.36
N MET A 182 -0.01 6.24 -9.45
CA MET A 182 0.92 5.41 -8.68
C MET A 182 0.89 5.84 -7.21
N ILE A 183 0.56 4.90 -6.32
CA ILE A 183 0.70 5.14 -4.88
C ILE A 183 2.20 5.03 -4.52
N PRO A 184 2.78 6.00 -3.80
CA PRO A 184 4.18 5.95 -3.39
C PRO A 184 4.55 4.63 -2.71
N GLY A 185 5.63 4.00 -3.17
CA GLY A 185 6.10 2.69 -2.73
C GLY A 185 5.71 1.52 -3.64
N ASN A 186 4.76 1.72 -4.57
CA ASN A 186 4.32 0.68 -5.52
C ASN A 186 4.95 0.82 -6.92
N GLU A 187 5.80 1.82 -7.16
CA GLU A 187 6.33 2.16 -8.48
C GLU A 187 7.05 0.96 -9.12
N GLU A 188 7.90 0.25 -8.36
CA GLU A 188 8.62 -0.93 -8.85
C GLU A 188 7.66 -2.05 -9.29
N ALA A 189 6.63 -2.32 -8.48
CA ALA A 189 5.64 -3.36 -8.77
C ALA A 189 4.84 -3.02 -10.04
N ILE A 190 4.42 -1.77 -10.18
CA ILE A 190 3.69 -1.26 -11.36
C ILE A 190 4.56 -1.37 -12.61
N PHE A 191 5.78 -0.84 -12.57
CA PHE A 191 6.68 -0.88 -13.72
C PHE A 191 7.05 -2.31 -14.13
N ARG A 192 7.14 -3.24 -13.17
CA ARG A 192 7.35 -4.65 -13.48
C ARG A 192 6.19 -5.21 -14.31
N VAL A 193 4.94 -4.89 -13.96
CA VAL A 193 3.76 -5.28 -14.74
C VAL A 193 3.76 -4.61 -16.12
N VAL A 194 3.98 -3.29 -16.18
CA VAL A 194 4.04 -2.53 -17.44
C VAL A 194 5.07 -3.12 -18.41
N ASN A 195 6.28 -3.43 -17.92
CA ASN A 195 7.32 -4.05 -18.74
C ASN A 195 6.87 -5.40 -19.32
N GLN A 196 6.20 -6.25 -18.52
CA GLN A 196 5.67 -7.53 -19.01
C GLN A 196 4.58 -7.35 -20.07
N LEU A 197 3.69 -6.36 -19.89
CA LEU A 197 2.67 -6.03 -20.88
C LEU A 197 3.31 -5.63 -22.22
N PHE A 198 4.31 -4.75 -22.20
CA PHE A 198 5.06 -4.38 -23.40
C PHE A 198 5.80 -5.56 -24.03
N MET A 199 6.43 -6.43 -23.23
CA MET A 199 7.09 -7.64 -23.72
C MET A 199 6.13 -8.60 -24.44
N LYS A 200 4.83 -8.54 -24.13
CA LYS A 200 3.78 -9.32 -24.80
C LYS A 200 3.16 -8.61 -26.01
N GLY A 201 3.64 -7.42 -26.37
CA GLY A 201 3.15 -6.67 -27.52
C GLY A 201 1.83 -5.93 -27.26
N ALA A 202 1.47 -5.68 -25.99
CA ALA A 202 0.37 -4.78 -25.66
C ALA A 202 0.80 -3.32 -25.75
N GLU A 203 -0.15 -2.47 -26.12
CA GLU A 203 -0.05 -1.02 -25.99
C GLU A 203 -0.48 -0.63 -24.58
N VAL A 204 0.35 0.12 -23.84
CA VAL A 204 0.04 0.49 -22.45
C VAL A 204 -0.14 2.00 -22.34
N ILE A 205 -1.30 2.42 -21.84
CA ILE A 205 -1.68 3.81 -21.59
C ILE A 205 -1.75 4.02 -20.09
N HIS A 206 -0.99 4.98 -19.57
CA HIS A 206 -0.98 5.36 -18.15
C HIS A 206 -1.02 6.89 -18.00
N GLU A 207 -1.19 7.38 -16.76
CA GLU A 207 -1.50 8.79 -16.47
C GLU A 207 -0.54 9.83 -17.07
N SER A 208 0.74 9.51 -17.22
CA SER A 208 1.71 10.44 -17.84
C SER A 208 1.63 10.50 -19.37
N LEU A 209 0.88 9.61 -20.01
CA LEU A 209 0.69 9.56 -21.46
C LEU A 209 -0.70 10.02 -21.90
N SER A 210 -1.71 9.95 -21.02
CA SER A 210 -3.09 10.33 -21.33
C SER A 210 -3.87 10.65 -20.06
N GLU A 211 -4.93 11.44 -20.20
CA GLU A 211 -5.87 11.86 -19.16
C GLU A 211 -6.82 10.73 -18.73
N VAL A 212 -6.28 9.53 -18.48
CA VAL A 212 -7.04 8.32 -18.11
C VAL A 212 -7.25 8.16 -16.61
N HIS A 213 -6.74 9.11 -15.81
CA HIS A 213 -6.91 9.14 -14.36
C HIS A 213 -7.14 10.58 -13.88
N ALA A 214 -8.07 10.71 -12.96
CA ALA A 214 -8.24 11.90 -12.14
C ALA A 214 -8.08 11.50 -10.67
N SER A 215 -7.33 12.30 -9.91
CA SER A 215 -7.22 12.15 -8.47
C SER A 215 -8.61 12.25 -7.81
N GLY A 216 -8.80 11.54 -6.70
CA GLY A 216 -9.95 11.73 -5.80
C GLY A 216 -9.76 12.89 -4.80
N HIS A 217 -8.53 13.42 -4.71
CA HIS A 217 -8.11 14.42 -3.73
C HIS A 217 -7.80 15.78 -4.36
N ALA A 218 -8.19 16.84 -3.67
CA ALA A 218 -8.07 18.24 -4.06
C ALA A 218 -6.61 18.71 -4.20
N CYS A 219 -6.30 19.34 -5.34
CA CYS A 219 -5.04 20.06 -5.56
C CYS A 219 -5.08 21.46 -4.93
N GLN A 220 -3.94 22.17 -4.95
CA GLN A 220 -3.79 23.45 -4.25
C GLN A 220 -4.89 24.47 -4.51
N ASP A 221 -5.41 24.60 -5.72
CA ASP A 221 -6.41 25.63 -6.03
C ASP A 221 -7.78 25.31 -5.43
N GLU A 222 -8.12 24.03 -5.33
CA GLU A 222 -9.35 23.54 -4.68
C GLU A 222 -9.24 23.65 -3.16
N LEU A 223 -8.07 23.35 -2.60
CA LEU A 223 -7.77 23.59 -1.18
C LEU A 223 -7.90 25.08 -0.84
N LYS A 224 -7.32 25.98 -1.65
CA LYS A 224 -7.48 27.43 -1.51
C LYS A 224 -8.94 27.85 -1.59
N GLN A 225 -9.72 27.24 -2.49
CA GLN A 225 -11.13 27.53 -2.64
C GLN A 225 -11.89 27.19 -1.35
N ILE A 226 -11.71 26.00 -0.78
CA ILE A 226 -12.37 25.62 0.48
C ILE A 226 -11.95 26.53 1.63
N ILE A 227 -10.67 26.87 1.77
CA ILE A 227 -10.20 27.81 2.79
C ILE A 227 -10.89 29.19 2.62
N THR A 228 -11.02 29.67 1.37
CA THR A 228 -11.65 30.95 1.06
C THR A 228 -13.16 30.95 1.36
N LEU A 229 -13.84 29.85 1.06
CA LEU A 229 -15.28 29.73 1.28
C LEU A 229 -15.62 29.59 2.77
N THR A 230 -14.80 28.84 3.51
CA THR A 230 -15.04 28.53 4.92
C THR A 230 -14.57 29.64 5.88
N ARG A 231 -13.56 30.45 5.50
CA ARG A 231 -13.01 31.54 6.34
C ARG A 231 -12.79 31.13 7.80
N PRO A 232 -12.04 30.03 8.05
CA PRO A 232 -12.01 29.42 9.36
C PRO A 232 -11.19 30.27 10.34
N HIS A 233 -11.58 30.25 11.61
CA HIS A 233 -10.80 30.90 12.66
C HIS A 233 -9.50 30.14 12.94
N TYR A 234 -9.57 28.81 13.07
CA TYR A 234 -8.42 27.89 13.14
C TYR A 234 -8.35 26.96 11.93
N PHE A 235 -7.14 26.62 11.51
CA PHE A 235 -6.90 25.68 10.41
C PHE A 235 -6.10 24.48 10.91
N ILE A 236 -6.60 23.27 10.64
CA ILE A 236 -6.03 22.01 11.08
C ILE A 236 -5.86 21.12 9.83
N PRO A 237 -4.67 21.06 9.22
CA PRO A 237 -4.44 20.11 8.14
C PRO A 237 -4.52 18.67 8.69
N SER A 238 -5.17 17.80 7.92
CA SER A 238 -5.38 16.38 8.21
C SER A 238 -5.19 15.54 6.95
N HIS A 239 -5.28 14.21 7.07
CA HIS A 239 -5.22 13.26 5.95
C HIS A 239 -4.00 13.47 5.03
N GLY A 240 -2.82 13.10 5.53
CA GLY A 240 -1.56 13.18 4.79
C GLY A 240 -0.34 12.93 5.67
N GLU A 241 0.81 12.67 5.05
CA GLU A 241 2.11 12.62 5.73
C GLU A 241 2.52 14.01 6.24
N PHE A 242 3.45 14.08 7.19
CA PHE A 242 3.87 15.35 7.79
C PHE A 242 4.28 16.42 6.77
N ARG A 243 4.97 16.04 5.68
CA ARG A 243 5.32 16.96 4.58
C ARG A 243 4.08 17.59 3.93
N MET A 244 3.02 16.81 3.74
CA MET A 244 1.77 17.24 3.13
C MET A 244 1.02 18.19 4.07
N LEU A 245 0.92 17.81 5.35
CA LEU A 245 0.30 18.65 6.39
C LEU A 245 1.01 20.00 6.50
N TYR A 246 2.35 19.98 6.51
CA TYR A 246 3.18 21.18 6.58
C TYR A 246 2.98 22.08 5.35
N ARG A 247 2.93 21.51 4.15
CA ARG A 247 2.70 22.26 2.91
C ARG A 247 1.31 22.87 2.85
N HIS A 248 0.31 22.17 3.36
CA HIS A 248 -1.04 22.71 3.48
C HIS A 248 -1.11 23.85 4.52
N ALA A 249 -0.39 23.72 5.65
CA ALA A 249 -0.24 24.79 6.62
C ALA A 249 0.44 26.04 6.03
N GLU A 250 1.52 25.87 5.25
CA GLU A 250 2.14 26.99 4.52
C GLU A 250 1.16 27.65 3.55
N LEU A 251 0.38 26.85 2.82
CA LEU A 251 -0.63 27.34 1.88
C LEU A 251 -1.68 28.20 2.60
N ALA A 252 -2.26 27.68 3.69
CA ALA A 252 -3.23 28.40 4.51
C ALA A 252 -2.66 29.70 5.09
N SER A 253 -1.39 29.69 5.50
CA SER A 253 -0.73 30.90 5.98
C SER A 253 -0.56 31.96 4.90
N ARG A 254 -0.14 31.57 3.68
CA ARG A 254 -0.02 32.49 2.54
C ARG A 254 -1.36 33.11 2.15
N MET A 255 -2.47 32.43 2.44
CA MET A 255 -3.83 32.94 2.26
C MET A 255 -4.28 33.89 3.38
N GLY A 256 -3.46 34.14 4.40
CA GLY A 256 -3.71 35.12 5.45
C GLY A 256 -4.20 34.55 6.78
N ILE A 257 -4.23 33.22 6.95
CA ILE A 257 -4.47 32.64 8.28
C ILE A 257 -3.21 32.85 9.13
N PRO A 258 -3.29 33.50 10.31
CA PRO A 258 -2.13 33.70 11.17
C PRO A 258 -1.52 32.36 11.61
N HIS A 259 -0.19 32.28 11.68
CA HIS A 259 0.52 31.05 12.05
C HIS A 259 0.07 30.47 13.39
N GLU A 260 -0.24 31.32 14.37
CA GLU A 260 -0.73 30.92 15.69
C GLU A 260 -2.12 30.26 15.65
N ARG A 261 -2.84 30.36 14.53
CA ARG A 261 -4.14 29.70 14.32
C ARG A 261 -4.06 28.47 13.41
N ILE A 262 -2.86 28.09 12.99
CA ILE A 262 -2.61 26.89 12.18
C ILE A 262 -2.03 25.81 13.10
N ILE A 263 -2.71 24.67 13.20
CA ILE A 263 -2.41 23.67 14.22
C ILE A 263 -2.04 22.36 13.53
N LEU A 264 -0.76 22.02 13.56
CA LEU A 264 -0.25 20.72 13.12
C LEU A 264 -0.36 19.73 14.27
N LEU A 265 -1.17 18.69 14.09
CA LEU A 265 -1.39 17.63 15.08
C LEU A 265 -0.76 16.31 14.62
N LYS A 266 -0.38 15.49 15.59
CA LYS A 266 -0.01 14.09 15.43
C LYS A 266 -1.14 13.19 15.92
N ASN A 267 -1.12 11.93 15.50
CA ASN A 267 -2.03 10.92 16.06
C ASN A 267 -1.85 10.84 17.58
N GLY A 268 -2.97 10.99 18.31
CA GLY A 268 -2.97 11.01 19.78
C GLY A 268 -2.91 12.40 20.41
N ASP A 269 -2.63 13.47 19.67
CA ASP A 269 -2.65 14.82 20.21
C ASP A 269 -4.08 15.24 20.61
N ILE A 270 -4.23 15.88 21.78
CA ILE A 270 -5.51 16.39 22.28
C ILE A 270 -5.55 17.90 22.13
N LEU A 271 -6.35 18.37 21.18
CA LEU A 271 -6.66 19.79 21.00
C LEU A 271 -8.01 20.14 21.64
N GLU A 272 -8.01 21.01 22.63
CA GLU A 272 -9.20 21.50 23.33
C GLU A 272 -9.58 22.90 22.86
N PHE A 273 -10.86 23.11 22.56
CA PHE A 273 -11.41 24.45 22.36
C PHE A 273 -12.14 24.89 23.63
N ARG A 274 -11.58 25.89 24.33
CA ARG A 274 -12.14 26.42 25.57
C ARG A 274 -13.26 27.43 25.31
N GLU A 275 -13.94 27.85 26.36
CA GLU A 275 -14.92 28.93 26.32
C GLU A 275 -14.30 30.19 25.67
N GLY A 276 -15.02 30.81 24.73
CA GLY A 276 -14.50 31.87 23.87
C GLY A 276 -13.75 31.38 22.61
N GLY A 277 -13.68 30.07 22.39
CA GLY A 277 -13.15 29.46 21.15
C GLY A 277 -11.62 29.35 21.10
N GLN A 278 -10.90 29.59 22.20
CA GLN A 278 -9.44 29.47 22.22
C GLN A 278 -9.00 28.01 22.09
N ALA A 279 -8.13 27.73 21.12
CA ALA A 279 -7.51 26.42 20.96
C ALA A 279 -6.33 26.26 21.93
N VAL A 280 -6.31 25.16 22.69
CA VAL A 280 -5.27 24.83 23.67
C VAL A 280 -4.87 23.37 23.49
N PHE A 281 -3.57 23.12 23.44
CA PHE A 281 -3.05 21.75 23.52
C PHE A 281 -3.20 21.24 24.96
N SER A 282 -4.02 20.21 25.16
CA SER A 282 -4.40 19.72 26.50
C SER A 282 -3.77 18.38 26.86
N GLY A 283 -2.86 17.86 26.03
CA GLY A 283 -2.10 16.65 26.29
C GLY A 283 -2.12 15.69 25.11
N TYR A 284 -1.88 14.41 25.41
CA TYR A 284 -1.80 13.34 24.43
C TYR A 284 -2.48 12.08 24.98
N THR A 285 -3.00 11.27 24.07
CA THR A 285 -3.51 9.92 24.29
C THR A 285 -2.77 8.93 23.39
N GLU A 286 -2.91 7.64 23.66
CA GLU A 286 -2.41 6.60 22.76
C GLU A 286 -3.10 6.71 21.39
N GLY A 287 -2.30 6.84 20.33
CA GLY A 287 -2.74 6.96 18.94
C GLY A 287 -1.92 6.08 17.99
N ALA A 288 -1.32 5.02 18.52
CA ALA A 288 -0.50 4.10 17.74
C ALA A 288 -1.35 3.15 16.89
N GLY A 289 -0.82 2.75 15.73
CA GLY A 289 -1.44 1.72 14.90
C GLY A 289 -1.32 0.35 15.55
N VAL A 290 -2.35 -0.48 15.40
CA VAL A 290 -2.34 -1.89 15.82
C VAL A 290 -2.08 -2.76 14.60
N LEU A 291 -1.05 -3.62 14.69
CA LEU A 291 -0.70 -4.54 13.63
C LEU A 291 -1.64 -5.77 13.66
N ILE A 292 -2.04 -6.22 12.48
CA ILE A 292 -2.92 -7.40 12.30
C ILE A 292 -2.20 -8.36 11.37
N ASP A 293 -2.04 -9.61 11.81
CA ASP A 293 -1.43 -10.68 11.02
C ASP A 293 -2.25 -11.97 11.13
N GLY A 294 -2.82 -12.40 10.01
CA GLY A 294 -3.74 -13.53 9.95
C GLY A 294 -4.96 -13.33 10.86
N SER A 295 -5.18 -14.27 11.77
CA SER A 295 -6.28 -14.23 12.75
C SER A 295 -5.93 -13.49 14.04
N GLY A 296 -4.68 -13.08 14.22
CA GLY A 296 -4.21 -12.39 15.43
C GLY A 296 -4.42 -10.89 15.33
N MET A 297 -5.26 -10.33 16.21
CA MET A 297 -5.36 -8.88 16.41
C MET A 297 -4.36 -8.43 17.47
N GLY A 298 -3.35 -7.65 17.10
CA GLY A 298 -2.38 -7.10 18.04
C GLY A 298 -1.28 -8.07 18.51
N ASP A 299 -1.22 -9.29 17.96
CA ASP A 299 -0.24 -10.32 18.34
C ASP A 299 1.16 -10.07 17.74
N VAL A 300 1.30 -9.14 16.80
CA VAL A 300 2.61 -8.78 16.23
C VAL A 300 3.21 -7.65 17.03
N ASP A 301 3.98 -8.01 18.06
CA ASP A 301 4.83 -7.09 18.79
C ASP A 301 6.01 -6.60 17.91
N GLU A 302 6.56 -5.42 18.21
CA GLU A 302 7.72 -4.82 17.55
C GLU A 302 8.92 -5.79 17.55
N TYR A 303 9.06 -6.61 18.60
CA TYR A 303 10.08 -7.65 18.68
C TYR A 303 9.94 -8.70 17.56
N VAL A 304 8.72 -9.13 17.25
CA VAL A 304 8.46 -10.12 16.20
C VAL A 304 8.82 -9.54 14.83
N LEU A 305 8.46 -8.28 14.57
CA LEU A 305 8.86 -7.60 13.34
C LEU A 305 10.38 -7.45 13.22
N ARG A 306 11.05 -7.09 14.30
CA ARG A 306 12.51 -6.96 14.32
C ARG A 306 13.20 -8.29 14.00
N ASP A 307 12.69 -9.40 14.53
CA ASP A 307 13.21 -10.72 14.21
C ASP A 307 12.93 -11.09 12.75
N ARG A 308 11.73 -10.83 12.22
CA ARG A 308 11.42 -11.04 10.80
C ARG A 308 12.35 -10.27 9.87
N LEU A 309 12.63 -8.99 10.15
CA LEU A 309 13.55 -8.17 9.37
C LEU A 309 14.97 -8.74 9.39
N ARG A 310 15.47 -9.11 10.58
CA ARG A 310 16.80 -9.74 10.70
C ARG A 310 16.89 -11.05 9.95
N LEU A 311 15.86 -11.89 10.02
CA LEU A 311 15.81 -13.16 9.29
C LEU A 311 15.75 -12.94 7.77
N ALA A 312 15.05 -11.91 7.30
CA ALA A 312 14.95 -11.57 5.89
C ALA A 312 16.29 -11.08 5.31
N ASP A 313 17.01 -10.23 6.03
CA ASP A 313 18.26 -9.62 5.56
C ASP A 313 19.47 -10.56 5.73
N GLU A 314 19.58 -11.22 6.88
CA GLU A 314 20.80 -11.93 7.27
C GLU A 314 20.67 -13.46 7.19
N GLY A 315 19.44 -13.97 7.07
CA GLY A 315 19.16 -15.40 7.17
C GLY A 315 19.38 -15.94 8.59
N VAL A 316 19.35 -17.27 8.70
CA VAL A 316 19.41 -17.98 9.99
C VAL A 316 20.31 -19.19 9.91
N VAL A 317 21.05 -19.43 11.00
CA VAL A 317 21.82 -20.65 11.24
C VAL A 317 21.38 -21.25 12.56
N SER A 318 20.82 -22.45 12.49
CA SER A 318 20.43 -23.26 13.64
C SER A 318 21.49 -24.30 13.94
N ILE A 319 21.87 -24.43 15.21
CA ILE A 319 22.93 -25.32 15.68
C ILE A 319 22.39 -26.12 16.87
N THR A 320 22.28 -27.42 16.68
CA THR A 320 21.85 -28.34 17.74
C THR A 320 23.05 -29.11 18.28
N ILE A 321 23.29 -28.97 19.58
CA ILE A 321 24.42 -29.56 20.31
C ILE A 321 23.87 -30.64 21.25
N VAL A 322 24.44 -31.83 21.23
CA VAL A 322 24.07 -32.92 22.15
C VAL A 322 25.20 -33.12 23.16
N ILE A 323 24.87 -33.07 24.45
CA ILE A 323 25.83 -33.16 25.56
C ILE A 323 25.49 -34.38 26.43
N ASP A 324 26.49 -35.21 26.68
CA ASP A 324 26.48 -36.23 27.73
C ASP A 324 26.74 -35.52 29.07
N GLU A 325 25.71 -35.41 29.90
CA GLU A 325 25.79 -34.60 31.14
C GLU A 325 26.68 -35.29 32.19
N ALA A 326 26.64 -36.62 32.25
CA ALA A 326 27.44 -37.40 33.19
C ALA A 326 28.93 -37.32 32.88
N ALA A 327 29.29 -37.38 31.59
CA ALA A 327 30.67 -37.24 31.15
C ALA A 327 31.08 -35.79 30.82
N ASN A 328 30.18 -34.81 30.98
CA ASN A 328 30.33 -33.38 30.68
C ASN A 328 31.00 -33.09 29.32
N ARG A 329 30.67 -33.86 28.28
CA ARG A 329 31.31 -33.77 26.95
C ARG A 329 30.27 -33.73 25.84
N LEU A 330 30.68 -33.30 24.65
CA LEU A 330 29.86 -33.46 23.44
C LEU A 330 29.65 -34.96 23.17
N TYR A 331 28.40 -35.36 22.94
CA TYR A 331 28.08 -36.74 22.56
C TYR A 331 28.47 -37.04 21.10
N GLY A 332 28.39 -36.02 20.24
CA GLY A 332 28.76 -36.09 18.83
C GLY A 332 28.87 -34.70 18.22
N ASP A 333 29.07 -34.65 16.90
CA ASP A 333 29.17 -33.39 16.17
C ASP A 333 27.84 -32.63 16.19
N PRO A 334 27.88 -31.29 16.31
CA PRO A 334 26.66 -30.51 16.31
C PRO A 334 26.00 -30.53 14.92
N VAL A 335 24.68 -30.55 14.91
CA VAL A 335 23.88 -30.54 13.69
C VAL A 335 23.62 -29.08 13.31
N VAL A 336 24.12 -28.66 12.16
CA VAL A 336 24.03 -27.29 11.67
C VAL A 336 23.09 -27.23 10.48
N GLN A 337 22.16 -26.27 10.50
CA GLN A 337 21.24 -25.99 9.40
C GLN A 337 21.22 -24.50 9.11
N ALA A 338 21.37 -24.10 7.85
CA ALA A 338 21.28 -22.70 7.44
C ALA A 338 20.14 -22.49 6.42
N LYS A 339 19.45 -21.36 6.53
CA LYS A 339 18.40 -20.92 5.58
C LYS A 339 18.55 -19.41 5.33
N GLY A 340 18.47 -18.98 4.07
CA GLY A 340 18.57 -17.55 3.69
C GLY A 340 19.94 -16.89 3.87
N PHE A 341 20.94 -17.62 4.38
CA PHE A 341 22.25 -17.08 4.75
C PHE A 341 23.34 -17.27 3.67
N ILE A 342 23.38 -18.43 3.01
CA ILE A 342 24.42 -18.77 2.03
C ILE A 342 23.85 -19.65 0.91
N TYR A 343 24.55 -19.71 -0.23
CA TYR A 343 24.24 -20.64 -1.31
C TYR A 343 24.53 -22.09 -0.90
N GLU A 344 23.85 -23.04 -1.55
CA GLU A 344 24.03 -24.47 -1.27
C GLU A 344 25.47 -24.94 -1.51
N SER A 345 26.19 -24.33 -2.45
CA SER A 345 27.60 -24.63 -2.74
C SER A 345 28.52 -24.43 -1.53
N ASP A 346 28.21 -23.48 -0.66
CA ASP A 346 29.03 -23.12 0.50
C ASP A 346 28.54 -23.77 1.80
N MET A 347 27.45 -24.54 1.73
CA MET A 347 26.77 -25.11 2.89
C MET A 347 27.68 -26.03 3.70
N ASN A 348 28.41 -26.92 3.03
CA ASN A 348 29.33 -27.85 3.69
C ASN A 348 30.45 -27.11 4.43
N HIS A 349 30.94 -25.99 3.87
CA HIS A 349 31.98 -25.21 4.51
C HIS A 349 31.47 -24.51 5.78
N VAL A 350 30.28 -23.91 5.72
CA VAL A 350 29.63 -23.29 6.89
C VAL A 350 29.32 -24.32 7.97
N ILE A 351 28.88 -25.52 7.60
CA ILE A 351 28.66 -26.62 8.54
C ILE A 351 29.97 -26.95 9.27
N ASN A 352 31.05 -27.19 8.52
CA ASN A 352 32.34 -27.52 9.11
C ASN A 352 32.88 -26.40 10.02
N LEU A 353 32.83 -25.15 9.57
CA LEU A 353 33.25 -24.00 10.39
C LEU A 353 32.49 -23.92 11.72
N CYS A 354 31.17 -24.11 11.69
CA CYS A 354 30.35 -24.11 12.90
C CYS A 354 30.68 -25.31 13.80
N GLN A 355 30.87 -26.51 13.23
CA GLN A 355 31.21 -27.72 13.97
C GLN A 355 32.56 -27.59 14.67
N ASP A 356 33.59 -27.17 13.93
CA ASP A 356 34.93 -26.93 14.45
C ASP A 356 34.87 -25.87 15.56
N LYS A 357 34.12 -24.77 15.34
CA LYS A 357 34.04 -23.71 16.33
C LYS A 357 33.35 -24.14 17.62
N VAL A 358 32.28 -24.93 17.53
CA VAL A 358 31.60 -25.48 18.70
C VAL A 358 32.52 -26.44 19.45
N ARG A 359 33.29 -27.27 18.73
CA ARG A 359 34.28 -28.19 19.33
C ARG A 359 35.36 -27.43 20.09
N ASP A 360 35.93 -26.39 19.50
CA ASP A 360 36.92 -25.51 20.15
C ASP A 360 36.38 -24.92 21.46
N ILE A 361 35.13 -24.43 21.44
CA ILE A 361 34.50 -23.84 22.63
C ILE A 361 34.26 -24.92 23.69
N ALA A 362 33.83 -26.12 23.29
CA ALA A 362 33.58 -27.23 24.22
C ALA A 362 34.87 -27.69 24.90
N GLU A 363 35.96 -27.82 24.15
CA GLU A 363 37.29 -28.14 24.67
C GLU A 363 37.79 -27.06 25.64
N GLU A 364 37.66 -25.77 25.28
CA GLU A 364 38.03 -24.64 26.16
C GLU A 364 37.28 -24.69 27.51
N LEU A 365 35.98 -25.03 27.49
CA LEU A 365 35.18 -25.15 28.71
C LEU A 365 35.55 -26.39 29.52
N TRP A 366 35.83 -27.50 28.85
CA TRP A 366 36.27 -28.74 29.48
C TRP A 366 37.58 -28.54 30.25
N GLU A 367 38.58 -27.93 29.63
CA GLU A 367 39.87 -27.62 30.26
C GLU A 367 39.71 -26.73 31.50
N LYS A 368 38.76 -25.78 31.44
CA LYS A 368 38.41 -24.88 32.54
C LYS A 368 37.50 -25.53 33.60
N LYS A 369 37.16 -26.82 33.45
CA LYS A 369 36.25 -27.59 34.31
C LYS A 369 34.88 -26.91 34.49
N LYS A 370 34.40 -26.25 33.44
CA LYS A 370 33.08 -25.60 33.44
C LYS A 370 32.01 -26.56 32.92
N PRO A 371 30.78 -26.52 33.44
CA PRO A 371 29.67 -27.32 32.90
C PRO A 371 29.33 -26.87 31.47
N LEU A 372 29.40 -27.76 30.47
CA LEU A 372 29.12 -27.39 29.08
C LEU A 372 27.65 -26.96 28.90
N VAL A 373 26.74 -27.64 29.58
CA VAL A 373 25.29 -27.44 29.47
C VAL A 373 24.85 -26.00 29.75
N SER A 374 25.41 -25.36 30.78
CA SER A 374 25.04 -23.99 31.18
C SER A 374 25.71 -22.90 30.33
N HIS A 375 26.83 -23.24 29.68
CA HIS A 375 27.63 -22.28 28.94
C HIS A 375 27.38 -22.35 27.42
N MET A 376 26.96 -23.50 26.88
CA MET A 376 26.71 -23.68 25.45
C MET A 376 25.49 -22.91 24.93
N THR A 377 24.53 -22.57 25.81
CA THR A 377 23.37 -21.74 25.47
C THR A 377 23.63 -20.23 25.66
N SER A 378 24.82 -19.84 26.13
CA SER A 378 25.13 -18.44 26.44
C SER A 378 25.29 -17.57 25.19
N GLU A 379 25.00 -16.27 25.32
CA GLU A 379 25.22 -15.28 24.24
C GLU A 379 26.67 -15.30 23.74
N GLY A 380 27.65 -15.52 24.63
CA GLY A 380 29.05 -15.57 24.24
C GLY A 380 29.40 -16.70 23.26
N VAL A 381 28.67 -17.81 23.27
CA VAL A 381 28.84 -18.88 22.25
C VAL A 381 28.24 -18.45 20.92
N ARG A 382 27.05 -17.85 20.95
CA ARG A 382 26.40 -17.30 19.75
C ARG A 382 27.27 -16.23 19.09
N ASP A 383 27.84 -15.32 19.86
CA ASP A 383 28.73 -14.25 19.37
C ASP A 383 30.02 -14.79 18.75
N LYS A 384 30.64 -15.80 19.36
CA LYS A 384 31.85 -16.45 18.82
C LYS A 384 31.56 -17.14 17.48
N ILE A 385 30.42 -17.81 17.37
CA ILE A 385 30.00 -18.47 16.12
C ILE A 385 29.64 -17.42 15.07
N GLN A 386 28.85 -16.41 15.42
CA GLN A 386 28.47 -15.32 14.53
C GLN A 386 29.71 -14.57 14.01
N LYS A 387 30.71 -14.32 14.86
CA LYS A 387 31.99 -13.73 14.45
C LYS A 387 32.72 -14.61 13.43
N THR A 388 32.77 -15.93 13.66
CA THR A 388 33.42 -16.89 12.74
C THR A 388 32.73 -16.86 11.36
N LEU A 389 31.39 -16.86 11.36
CA LEU A 389 30.61 -16.75 10.14
C LEU A 389 30.79 -15.39 9.45
N PHE A 390 30.84 -14.30 10.22
CA PHE A 390 31.10 -12.97 9.68
C PHE A 390 32.50 -12.83 9.08
N ASP A 391 33.52 -13.45 9.68
CA ASP A 391 34.89 -13.41 9.15
C ASP A 391 34.99 -14.14 7.81
N TYR A 392 34.17 -15.19 7.60
CA TYR A 392 34.05 -15.90 6.33
C TYR A 392 33.18 -15.18 5.29
N SER A 393 31.93 -14.86 5.64
CA SER A 393 30.91 -14.42 4.68
C SER A 393 30.63 -12.92 4.68
N ARG A 394 31.18 -12.17 5.66
CA ARG A 394 30.86 -10.75 5.92
C ARG A 394 29.37 -10.47 6.21
N ARG A 395 28.61 -11.52 6.52
CA ARG A 395 27.19 -11.46 6.91
C ARG A 395 27.01 -11.92 8.35
N ARG A 396 25.92 -11.49 9.01
CA ARG A 396 25.67 -11.76 10.44
C ARG A 396 24.32 -12.46 10.61
N PRO A 397 24.25 -13.77 10.31
CA PRO A 397 23.00 -14.50 10.41
C PRO A 397 22.51 -14.54 11.84
N VAL A 398 21.20 -14.69 12.01
CA VAL A 398 20.61 -15.00 13.30
C VAL A 398 21.07 -16.40 13.72
N ILE A 399 21.74 -16.50 14.87
CA ILE A 399 22.24 -17.78 15.40
C ILE A 399 21.26 -18.33 16.44
N MET A 400 20.71 -19.50 16.17
CA MET A 400 19.89 -20.24 17.13
C MET A 400 20.67 -21.45 17.62
N VAL A 401 21.01 -21.49 18.90
CA VAL A 401 21.70 -22.62 19.52
C VAL A 401 20.74 -23.35 20.45
N SER A 402 20.57 -24.65 20.21
CA SER A 402 19.77 -25.57 21.01
C SER A 402 20.66 -26.65 21.61
N VAL A 403 20.51 -26.91 22.91
CA VAL A 403 21.29 -27.91 23.63
C VAL A 403 20.39 -29.03 24.12
N VAL A 404 20.70 -30.26 23.73
CA VAL A 404 20.03 -31.48 24.19
C VAL A 404 20.95 -32.22 25.16
N ARG A 405 20.39 -32.68 26.27
CA ARG A 405 21.12 -33.44 27.30
C ARG A 405 20.71 -34.90 27.23
N ILE A 406 21.68 -35.79 27.40
CA ILE A 406 21.47 -37.23 27.50
C ILE A 406 22.18 -37.82 28.70
#